data_AF-A0A7Z9PRW2-F1
#
_entry.id   AF-A0A7Z9PRW2-F1
#
_cell.length_a   1.000
_cell.length_b   1.000
_cell.length_c   1.000
_cell.angle_alpha   90.00
_cell.angle_beta   90.00
_cell.angle_gamma   90.00
#
_symmetry.space_group_name_H-M   'P 1'
#
loop_
_entity.id
_entity.type
_entity.pdbx_description
1 polymer ?
#
loop_
_entity_poly.entity_id
_entity_poly.type
_entity_poly.pdbx_seq_one_letter_code
_entity_poly.pdbx_strand_id
1 'polypeptide(L)'
;MRNVILLFAALFFCTHPAFAGDPGQDFWTLVEIRKENWEIDDQATKIATDLRADKLSAAQAETLWRILHRKSEKLRDRSEPFESGEQPEVAKEVTKMLRLQVTRLKGLIEAAQVESKSGVEAARPLWQKQLRSYKAYQAQEQKVLDLMNWVEENP
;
A
#
# COMPACT_ATOMS: atom_id res chain seq x y z
N MET A 1 52.45 -33.27 -13.16
CA MET A 1 51.69 -33.96 -12.09
C MET A 1 50.69 -32.93 -11.55
N ARG A 2 49.49 -32.78 -12.09
CA ARG A 2 48.30 -33.67 -12.01
C ARG A 2 47.74 -33.75 -10.56
N ASN A 3 46.87 -32.78 -10.27
CA ASN A 3 45.62 -32.82 -9.50
C ASN A 3 45.54 -33.36 -8.05
N VAL A 4 44.45 -32.87 -7.42
CA VAL A 4 43.66 -33.38 -6.26
C VAL A 4 44.26 -33.10 -4.87
N ILE A 5 43.64 -32.54 -3.81
CA ILE A 5 42.27 -32.44 -3.22
C ILE A 5 42.32 -31.22 -2.25
N LEU A 6 41.51 -30.14 -2.40
CA LEU A 6 40.15 -29.91 -1.86
C LEU A 6 40.06 -29.49 -0.36
N LEU A 7 39.38 -28.35 -0.14
CA LEU A 7 38.36 -28.05 0.90
C LEU A 7 38.71 -27.21 2.16
N PHE A 8 38.01 -26.05 2.21
CA PHE A 8 37.25 -25.42 3.31
C PHE A 8 37.90 -24.44 4.31
N ALA A 9 37.62 -23.14 4.08
CA ALA A 9 36.75 -22.26 4.91
C ALA A 9 36.95 -20.80 4.42
N ALA A 10 36.14 -20.23 3.52
CA ALA A 10 34.77 -19.75 3.71
C ALA A 10 34.57 -18.95 5.01
N LEU A 11 34.55 -17.62 4.90
CA LEU A 11 33.58 -16.69 5.50
C LEU A 11 34.13 -15.25 5.40
N PHE A 12 33.75 -14.51 4.34
CA PHE A 12 33.29 -13.11 4.41
C PHE A 12 32.91 -12.61 3.00
N PHE A 13 32.08 -13.37 2.29
CA PHE A 13 31.30 -12.86 1.18
C PHE A 13 29.93 -13.52 1.22
N CYS A 14 28.93 -12.79 1.70
CA CYS A 14 27.52 -13.00 1.39
C CYS A 14 26.76 -11.66 1.56
N THR A 15 26.40 -11.10 0.41
CA THR A 15 25.10 -10.46 0.13
C THR A 15 24.72 -9.17 0.88
N HIS A 16 25.22 -8.03 0.40
CA HIS A 16 24.28 -6.96 0.06
C HIS A 16 23.87 -7.22 -1.40
N PRO A 17 22.59 -7.44 -1.73
CA PRO A 17 22.20 -7.24 -3.11
C PRO A 17 22.46 -5.75 -3.39
N ALA A 18 23.40 -5.48 -4.29
CA ALA A 18 23.44 -4.20 -4.96
C ALA A 18 22.10 -4.05 -5.67
N PHE A 19 21.14 -3.38 -5.03
CA PHE A 19 19.97 -2.80 -5.66
C PHE A 19 20.45 -1.61 -6.50
N ALA A 20 21.30 -1.89 -7.49
CA ALA A 20 21.45 -1.01 -8.64
C ALA A 20 20.33 -1.41 -9.59
N GLY A 21 19.10 -1.08 -9.21
CA GLY A 21 17.96 -1.12 -10.12
C GLY A 21 18.26 -0.14 -11.26
N ASP A 22 17.85 -0.49 -12.47
CA ASP A 22 17.89 0.46 -13.59
C ASP A 22 17.05 1.70 -13.19
N PRO A 23 17.63 2.92 -13.20
CA PRO A 23 16.95 4.17 -12.84
C PRO A 23 15.52 4.30 -13.36
N GLY A 24 15.32 3.93 -14.62
CA GLY A 24 14.01 3.99 -15.27
C GLY A 24 13.05 2.96 -14.70
N GLN A 25 13.53 1.79 -14.31
CA GLN A 25 12.72 0.69 -13.79
C GLN A 25 12.15 0.98 -12.40
N ASP A 26 12.90 1.65 -11.53
CA ASP A 26 12.46 1.99 -10.17
C ASP A 26 11.26 2.95 -10.19
N PHE A 27 11.31 3.99 -11.03
CA PHE A 27 10.19 4.92 -11.23
C PHE A 27 8.94 4.22 -11.76
N TRP A 28 9.07 3.41 -12.82
CA TRP A 28 7.92 2.69 -13.39
C TRP A 28 7.34 1.66 -12.42
N THR A 29 8.16 1.06 -11.56
CA THR A 29 7.68 0.17 -10.49
C THR A 29 6.83 0.95 -9.47
N LEU A 30 7.23 2.17 -9.09
CA LEU A 30 6.42 3.02 -8.21
C LEU A 30 5.09 3.43 -8.87
N VAL A 31 5.08 3.69 -10.18
CA VAL A 31 3.85 3.96 -10.95
C VAL A 31 2.92 2.75 -10.92
N GLU A 32 3.43 1.54 -11.12
CA GLU A 32 2.65 0.30 -11.02
C GLU A 32 2.08 0.10 -9.62
N ILE A 33 2.89 0.27 -8.57
CA ILE A 33 2.45 0.20 -7.17
C ILE A 33 1.30 1.19 -6.91
N ARG A 34 1.40 2.42 -7.42
CA ARG A 34 0.34 3.42 -7.29
C ARG A 34 -0.94 3.00 -8.01
N LYS A 35 -0.84 2.43 -9.22
CA LYS A 35 -2.00 1.91 -9.96
C LYS A 35 -2.68 0.76 -9.21
N GLU A 36 -1.91 -0.21 -8.72
CA GLU A 36 -2.44 -1.30 -7.88
C GLU A 36 -3.12 -0.76 -6.60
N ASN A 37 -2.56 0.29 -5.99
CA ASN A 37 -3.16 0.92 -4.83
C ASN A 37 -4.48 1.65 -5.16
N TRP A 38 -4.57 2.29 -6.33
CA TRP A 38 -5.80 2.91 -6.80
C TRP A 38 -6.91 1.86 -7.02
N GLU A 39 -6.58 0.70 -7.59
CA GLU A 39 -7.54 -0.41 -7.73
C GLU A 39 -8.06 -0.91 -6.36
N ILE A 40 -7.20 -0.90 -5.33
CA ILE A 40 -7.62 -1.21 -3.96
C ILE A 40 -8.61 -0.16 -3.45
N ASP A 41 -8.38 1.13 -3.73
CA ASP A 41 -9.31 2.19 -3.30
C ASP A 41 -10.67 2.10 -4.01
N ASP A 42 -10.67 1.81 -5.31
CA ASP A 42 -11.90 1.60 -6.09
C ASP A 42 -12.69 0.41 -5.53
N GLN A 43 -12.03 -0.72 -5.27
CA GLN A 43 -12.65 -1.88 -4.63
C GLN A 43 -13.17 -1.56 -3.22
N ALA A 44 -12.44 -0.79 -2.42
CA ALA A 44 -12.88 -0.37 -1.09
C ALA A 44 -14.13 0.52 -1.16
N THR A 45 -14.18 1.43 -2.14
CA THR A 45 -15.33 2.31 -2.41
C THR A 45 -16.55 1.53 -2.87
N LYS A 46 -16.34 0.52 -3.73
CA LYS A 46 -17.39 -0.39 -4.15
C LYS A 46 -17.97 -1.18 -2.98
N ILE A 47 -17.12 -1.76 -2.11
CA ILE A 47 -17.58 -2.47 -0.90
C ILE A 47 -18.43 -1.55 -0.02
N ALA A 48 -17.99 -0.30 0.20
CA ALA A 48 -18.75 0.66 0.99
C ALA A 48 -20.09 1.02 0.35
N THR A 49 -20.14 1.15 -0.98
CA THR A 49 -21.37 1.42 -1.73
C THR A 49 -22.33 0.24 -1.66
N ASP A 50 -21.84 -0.98 -1.88
CA ASP A 50 -22.65 -2.20 -1.84
C ASP A 50 -23.15 -2.52 -0.42
N LEU A 51 -22.35 -2.25 0.61
CA LEU A 51 -22.79 -2.36 2.02
C LEU A 51 -23.93 -1.38 2.31
N ARG A 52 -23.82 -0.11 1.88
CA ARG A 52 -24.88 0.90 2.09
C ARG A 52 -26.15 0.64 1.28
N ALA A 53 -26.03 -0.06 0.17
CA ALA A 53 -27.15 -0.48 -0.67
C ALA A 53 -27.75 -1.82 -0.23
N ASP A 54 -27.36 -2.34 0.96
CA ASP A 54 -27.76 -3.64 1.51
C ASP A 54 -27.48 -4.84 0.57
N LYS A 55 -26.53 -4.69 -0.36
CA LYS A 55 -26.08 -5.75 -1.29
C LYS A 55 -24.99 -6.64 -0.68
N LEU A 56 -24.34 -6.17 0.38
CA LEU A 56 -23.36 -6.92 1.16
C LEU A 56 -23.74 -6.85 2.63
N SER A 57 -23.63 -7.97 3.33
CA SER A 57 -23.68 -7.98 4.80
C SER A 57 -22.38 -7.40 5.39
N ALA A 58 -22.46 -6.90 6.62
CA ALA A 58 -21.29 -6.40 7.35
C ALA A 58 -20.14 -7.43 7.44
N ALA A 59 -20.47 -8.73 7.60
CA ALA A 59 -19.49 -9.81 7.65
C ALA A 59 -18.80 -10.07 6.30
N GLN A 60 -19.52 -9.94 5.18
CA GLN A 60 -18.95 -10.03 3.84
C GLN A 60 -18.03 -8.84 3.57
N ALA A 61 -18.49 -7.62 3.89
CA ALA A 61 -17.68 -6.41 3.74
C ALA A 61 -16.38 -6.48 4.56
N GLU A 62 -16.44 -6.96 5.81
CA GLU A 62 -15.26 -7.20 6.65
C GLU A 62 -14.25 -8.14 5.97
N THR A 63 -14.73 -9.26 5.43
CA THR A 63 -13.86 -10.25 4.79
C THR A 63 -13.13 -9.64 3.58
N LEU A 64 -13.86 -8.88 2.75
CA LEU A 64 -13.29 -8.21 1.58
C LEU A 64 -12.29 -7.12 1.98
N TRP A 65 -12.60 -6.27 2.97
CA TRP A 65 -11.65 -5.26 3.45
C TRP A 65 -10.38 -5.87 4.04
N ARG A 66 -10.45 -7.02 4.71
CA ARG A 66 -9.25 -7.73 5.20
C ARG A 66 -8.35 -8.21 4.06
N ILE A 67 -8.93 -8.64 2.94
CA ILE A 67 -8.15 -9.01 1.75
C ILE A 67 -7.45 -7.78 1.19
N LEU A 68 -8.18 -6.67 1.04
CA LEU A 68 -7.62 -5.40 0.58
C LEU A 68 -6.53 -4.86 1.50
N HIS A 69 -6.73 -4.95 2.82
CA HIS A 69 -5.74 -4.52 3.82
C HIS A 69 -4.40 -5.24 3.63
N ARG A 70 -4.43 -6.57 3.52
CA ARG A 70 -3.20 -7.36 3.30
C ARG A 70 -2.53 -7.03 1.97
N LYS A 71 -3.31 -6.76 0.91
CA LYS A 71 -2.76 -6.32 -0.38
C LYS A 71 -2.06 -4.96 -0.23
N SER A 72 -2.69 -4.00 0.46
CA SER A 72 -2.13 -2.67 0.69
C SER A 72 -0.86 -2.73 1.55
N GLU A 73 -0.80 -3.60 2.56
CA GLU A 73 0.43 -3.85 3.35
C GLU A 73 1.57 -4.35 2.47
N LYS A 74 1.30 -5.32 1.58
CA LYS A 74 2.31 -5.83 0.65
C LYS A 74 2.80 -4.75 -0.33
N LEU A 75 1.91 -3.87 -0.79
CA LEU A 75 2.30 -2.75 -1.65
C LEU A 75 3.21 -1.76 -0.91
N ARG A 76 2.91 -1.44 0.35
CA ARG A 76 3.78 -0.62 1.20
C ARG A 76 5.15 -1.26 1.35
N ASP A 77 5.20 -2.54 1.70
CA ASP A 77 6.49 -3.23 1.91
C ASP A 77 7.31 -3.29 0.62
N ARG A 78 6.65 -3.37 -0.55
CA ARG A 78 7.30 -3.23 -1.86
C ARG A 78 7.81 -1.82 -2.13
N SER A 79 7.18 -0.78 -1.61
CA SER A 79 7.57 0.62 -1.89
C SER A 79 8.70 1.13 -0.99
N GLU A 80 8.83 0.62 0.24
CA GLU A 80 9.80 1.10 1.23
C GLU A 80 11.28 1.06 0.77
N PRO A 81 11.77 0.03 0.06
CA PRO A 81 13.16 0.00 -0.40
C PRO A 81 13.54 1.16 -1.34
N PHE A 82 12.56 1.72 -2.07
CA PHE A 82 12.82 2.82 -3.00
C PHE A 82 13.00 4.18 -2.31
N GLU A 83 12.70 4.30 -1.00
CA GLU A 83 12.90 5.56 -0.25
C GLU A 83 14.38 5.96 -0.13
N SER A 84 15.29 5.00 -0.32
CA SER A 84 16.75 5.21 -0.42
C SER A 84 17.29 5.07 -1.85
N GLY A 85 16.41 4.93 -2.84
CA GLY A 85 16.75 4.78 -4.25
C GLY A 85 16.96 6.12 -4.97
N GLU A 86 16.82 6.10 -6.29
CA GLU A 86 17.13 7.25 -7.16
C GLU A 86 16.03 8.31 -7.21
N GLN A 87 14.78 7.90 -7.02
CA GLN A 87 13.61 8.79 -6.92
C GLN A 87 13.03 8.77 -5.50
N PRO A 88 13.81 9.16 -4.47
CA PRO A 88 13.44 8.96 -3.07
C PRO A 88 12.22 9.80 -2.66
N GLU A 89 12.02 10.97 -3.27
CA GLU A 89 10.87 11.82 -2.98
C GLU A 89 9.57 11.20 -3.53
N VAL A 90 9.58 10.63 -4.75
CA VAL A 90 8.43 9.88 -5.29
C VAL A 90 8.12 8.69 -4.37
N ALA A 91 9.14 7.91 -4.01
CA ALA A 91 8.99 6.74 -3.17
C ALA A 91 8.41 7.09 -1.79
N LYS A 92 8.90 8.13 -1.12
CA LYS A 92 8.38 8.56 0.20
C LYS A 92 6.91 8.96 0.12
N GLU A 93 6.51 9.69 -0.92
CA GLU A 93 5.12 10.11 -1.08
C GLU A 93 4.19 8.93 -1.42
N VAL A 94 4.66 7.97 -2.23
CA VAL A 94 3.96 6.70 -2.50
C VAL A 94 3.82 5.86 -1.22
N THR A 95 4.90 5.66 -0.47
CA THR A 95 4.87 4.90 0.79
C THR A 95 3.94 5.59 1.81
N LYS A 96 3.96 6.92 1.88
CA LYS A 96 3.04 7.68 2.74
C LYS A 96 1.58 7.48 2.34
N MET A 97 1.28 7.51 1.03
CA MET A 97 -0.06 7.19 0.51
C MET A 97 -0.49 5.77 0.92
N LEU A 98 0.40 4.79 0.77
CA LEU A 98 0.14 3.39 1.13
C LEU A 98 -0.08 3.21 2.64
N ARG A 99 0.69 3.91 3.49
CA ARG A 99 0.47 3.92 4.95
C ARG A 99 -0.90 4.48 5.33
N LEU A 100 -1.35 5.54 4.64
CA LEU A 100 -2.70 6.07 4.83
C LEU A 100 -3.76 5.07 4.39
N GLN A 101 -3.56 4.38 3.27
CA GLN A 101 -4.52 3.38 2.78
C GLN A 101 -4.61 2.17 3.72
N VAL A 102 -3.49 1.63 4.19
CA VAL A 102 -3.46 0.55 5.20
C VAL A 102 -4.24 0.97 6.45
N THR A 103 -3.94 2.17 6.98
CA THR A 103 -4.61 2.71 8.18
C THR A 103 -6.12 2.85 7.96
N ARG A 104 -6.52 3.36 6.79
CA ARG A 104 -7.93 3.51 6.43
C ARG A 104 -8.63 2.15 6.34
N LEU A 105 -8.06 1.18 5.64
CA LEU A 105 -8.66 -0.16 5.49
C LEU A 105 -8.82 -0.84 6.85
N LYS A 106 -7.83 -0.70 7.75
CA LYS A 106 -7.94 -1.18 9.14
C LYS A 106 -9.08 -0.50 9.89
N GLY A 107 -9.20 0.82 9.74
CA GLY A 107 -10.26 1.61 10.38
C GLY A 107 -11.66 1.30 9.85
N LEU A 108 -11.80 0.94 8.57
CA LEU A 108 -13.07 0.47 7.98
C LEU A 108 -13.49 -0.87 8.60
N ILE A 109 -12.55 -1.81 8.77
CA ILE A 109 -12.79 -3.09 9.46
C ILE A 109 -13.26 -2.84 10.90
N GLU A 110 -12.57 -1.96 11.64
CA GLU A 110 -12.92 -1.63 13.02
C GLU A 110 -14.32 -1.00 13.12
N ALA A 111 -14.65 -0.04 12.25
CA ALA A 111 -15.96 0.60 12.24
C ALA A 111 -17.09 -0.41 11.96
N ALA A 112 -16.90 -1.31 10.99
CA ALA A 112 -17.87 -2.33 10.65
C ALA A 112 -18.05 -3.39 11.76
N GLN A 113 -16.97 -3.76 12.44
CA GLN A 113 -17.04 -4.66 13.60
C GLN A 113 -17.85 -4.04 14.75
N VAL A 114 -17.64 -2.75 15.02
CA VAL A 114 -18.41 -2.04 16.05
C VAL A 114 -19.86 -1.88 15.64
N GLU A 115 -20.14 -1.55 14.38
CA GLU A 115 -21.51 -1.42 13.88
C GLU A 115 -22.27 -2.74 13.99
N SER A 116 -21.64 -3.84 13.57
CA SER A 116 -22.23 -5.19 13.63
C SER A 116 -22.53 -5.63 15.08
N LYS A 117 -21.64 -5.32 16.04
CA LYS A 117 -21.78 -5.75 17.44
C LYS A 117 -22.64 -4.82 18.30
N SER A 118 -22.55 -3.53 18.05
CA SER A 118 -23.04 -2.47 18.96
C SER A 118 -23.97 -1.47 18.28
N GLY A 119 -24.25 -1.65 16.99
CA GLY A 119 -25.16 -0.81 16.21
C GLY A 119 -24.51 0.46 15.64
N VAL A 120 -25.27 1.12 14.76
CA VAL A 120 -24.84 2.28 13.96
C VAL A 120 -24.41 3.47 14.82
N GLU A 121 -25.13 3.76 15.91
CA GLU A 121 -24.81 4.90 16.78
C GLU A 121 -23.46 4.75 17.47
N ALA A 122 -23.11 3.54 17.90
CA ALA A 122 -21.80 3.25 18.49
C ALA A 122 -20.66 3.38 17.47
N ALA A 123 -20.92 3.02 16.20
CA ALA A 123 -19.93 3.08 15.13
C ALA A 123 -19.79 4.47 14.49
N ARG A 124 -20.79 5.35 14.63
CA ARG A 124 -20.82 6.71 14.07
C ARG A 124 -19.51 7.52 14.24
N PRO A 125 -18.90 7.63 15.43
CA PRO A 125 -17.64 8.36 15.58
C PRO A 125 -16.47 7.73 14.78
N LEU A 126 -16.45 6.40 14.64
CA LEU A 126 -15.46 5.69 13.83
C LEU A 126 -15.66 6.00 12.35
N TRP A 127 -16.90 5.99 11.85
CA TRP A 127 -17.21 6.39 10.47
C TRP A 127 -16.81 7.82 10.16
N GLN A 128 -17.03 8.76 11.09
CA GLN A 128 -16.57 10.14 10.93
C GLN A 128 -15.04 10.24 10.90
N LYS A 129 -14.33 9.43 11.70
CA LYS A 129 -12.88 9.31 11.64
C LYS A 129 -12.41 8.75 10.28
N GLN A 130 -13.10 7.74 9.75
CA GLN A 130 -12.78 7.18 8.43
C GLN A 130 -13.01 8.18 7.30
N LEU A 131 -14.03 9.03 7.38
CA LEU A 131 -14.22 10.10 6.41
C LEU A 131 -13.03 11.09 6.39
N ARG A 132 -12.50 11.46 7.56
CA ARG A 132 -11.29 12.30 7.64
C ARG A 132 -10.07 11.59 7.08
N SER A 133 -9.91 10.31 7.40
CA SER A 133 -8.82 9.47 6.88
C SER A 133 -8.87 9.39 5.35
N TYR A 134 -10.06 9.25 4.77
CA TYR A 134 -10.24 9.22 3.32
C TYR A 134 -9.84 10.54 2.65
N LYS A 135 -10.24 11.68 3.21
CA LYS A 135 -9.83 12.99 2.68
C LYS A 135 -8.30 13.17 2.71
N ALA A 136 -7.65 12.72 3.79
CA ALA A 136 -6.19 12.76 3.88
C ALA A 136 -5.52 11.86 2.84
N TYR A 137 -6.06 10.66 2.61
CA TYR A 137 -5.59 9.76 1.57
C TYR A 137 -5.74 10.38 0.17
N GLN A 138 -6.91 10.94 -0.17
CA GLN A 138 -7.15 11.56 -1.48
C GLN A 138 -6.18 12.73 -1.77
N ALA A 139 -5.95 13.58 -0.77
CA ALA A 139 -5.00 14.69 -0.90
C ALA A 139 -3.57 14.17 -1.14
N GLN A 140 -3.18 13.10 -0.45
CA GLN A 140 -1.87 12.47 -0.63
C GLN A 140 -1.74 11.80 -2.00
N GLU A 141 -2.78 11.12 -2.48
CA GLU A 141 -2.81 10.50 -3.81
C GLU A 141 -2.66 11.54 -4.92
N GLN A 142 -3.36 12.68 -4.82
CA GLN A 142 -3.21 13.76 -5.80
C GLN A 142 -1.76 14.28 -5.84
N LYS A 143 -1.13 14.47 -4.67
CA LYS A 143 0.27 14.88 -4.59
C LYS A 143 1.22 13.88 -5.28
N VAL A 144 0.98 12.58 -5.11
CA VAL A 144 1.77 11.53 -5.79
C VAL A 144 1.60 11.60 -7.30
N LEU A 145 0.36 11.77 -7.78
CA LEU A 145 0.08 11.93 -9.21
C LEU A 145 0.79 13.14 -9.80
N ASP A 146 0.69 14.29 -9.14
CA ASP A 146 1.33 15.53 -9.58
C ASP A 146 2.85 15.36 -9.69
N LEU A 147 3.44 14.67 -8.70
CA LEU A 147 4.88 14.41 -8.67
C LEU A 147 5.32 13.41 -9.74
N MET A 148 4.56 12.33 -9.96
CA MET A 148 4.86 11.34 -11.00
C MET A 148 4.78 11.95 -12.40
N ASN A 149 3.73 12.75 -12.67
CA ASN A 149 3.59 13.45 -13.94
C ASN A 149 4.77 14.42 -14.17
N TRP A 150 5.19 15.14 -13.13
CA TRP A 150 6.34 16.04 -13.23
C TRP A 150 7.63 15.30 -13.58
N VAL A 151 7.92 14.16 -12.95
CA VAL A 151 9.09 13.32 -13.28
C VAL A 151 9.01 12.77 -14.71
N GLU A 152 7.82 12.35 -15.16
CA GLU A 152 7.63 11.86 -16.53
C GLU A 152 7.88 12.96 -17.59
N GLU A 153 7.47 14.19 -17.28
CA GLU A 153 7.69 15.37 -18.15
C GLU A 153 9.12 15.93 -18.05
N ASN A 154 9.86 15.63 -16.96
CA ASN A 154 11.19 16.16 -16.64
C ASN A 154 12.14 15.03 -16.18
N PRO A 155 12.50 14.09 -17.08
CA PRO A 155 13.29 12.91 -16.75
C PRO A 155 14.74 13.21 -16.36
#